data_AF-A0A1N7NBK8-F1
#
_entry.id   AF-A0A1N7NBK8-F1
#
_cell.length_a   1.000
_cell.length_b   1.000
_cell.length_c   1.000
_cell.angle_alpha   90.00
_cell.angle_beta   90.00
_cell.angle_gamma   90.00
#
_symmetry.space_group_name_H-M   'P 1'
#
loop_
_entity.id
_entity.type
_entity.pdbx_description
1 polymer ?
#
loop_
_entity_poly.entity_id
_entity_poly.type
_entity_poly.pdbx_seq_one_letter_code
_entity_poly.pdbx_strand_id
1 'polypeptide(L)' 'MMVAVYYSFIFAVALFPQVVGAPLWDGAAVTVGFPLGVGVILIAFALTGIYVQRANGHYDRLTRDIIEEAKP' A
#
# COMPACT_ATOMS: atom_id res chain seq x y z
N MET A 1 -9.37 -3.56 -3.11
CA MET A 1 -8.88 -3.45 -1.71
C MET A 1 -8.36 -2.05 -1.38
N MET A 2 -7.51 -1.43 -2.21
CA MET A 2 -7.02 -0.05 -1.96
C MET A 2 -8.10 1.01 -1.81
N VAL A 3 -9.21 0.88 -2.56
CA VAL A 3 -10.37 1.77 -2.43
C VAL A 3 -10.91 1.79 -1.00
N ALA A 4 -11.02 0.63 -0.34
CA ALA A 4 -11.48 0.55 1.04
C ALA A 4 -10.49 1.23 2.00
N VAL A 5 -9.18 0.98 1.83
CA VAL A 5 -8.14 1.62 2.65
C VAL A 5 -8.18 3.14 2.52
N TYR A 6 -8.32 3.64 1.29
CA TYR A 6 -8.38 5.07 1.00
C TYR A 6 -9.63 5.74 1.59
N TYR A 7 -10.81 5.14 1.42
CA TYR A 7 -12.03 5.69 2.02
C TYR A 7 -12.03 5.60 3.55
N SER A 8 -11.45 4.56 4.15
CA SER A 8 -11.26 4.50 5.61
C SER A 8 -10.37 5.63 6.11
N PHE A 9 -9.30 5.97 5.38
CA PHE A 9 -8.45 7.11 5.71
C PHE A 9 -9.22 8.43 5.59
N ILE A 10 -9.97 8.64 4.51
CA ILE A 10 -10.83 9.83 4.35
C ILE A 10 -11.85 9.93 5.49
N PHE A 11 -12.51 8.83 5.87
CA PHE A 11 -13.44 8.81 6.99
C PHE A 11 -12.76 9.15 8.32
N ALA A 12 -11.56 8.64 8.57
CA ALA A 12 -10.80 8.99 9.77
C ALA A 12 -10.52 10.49 9.84
N VAL A 13 -10.11 11.10 8.72
CA VAL A 13 -9.86 12.54 8.61
C VAL A 13 -11.16 13.34 8.80
N ALA A 14 -12.27 12.89 8.19
CA ALA A 14 -13.53 13.62 8.19
C ALA A 14 -14.29 13.52 9.52
N LEU A 15 -14.30 12.34 10.16
CA LEU A 15 -15.09 12.07 11.36
C LEU A 15 -14.30 12.31 12.67
N PHE A 16 -12.97 12.21 12.63
CA PHE A 16 -12.12 12.36 13.82
C PHE A 16 -10.96 13.36 13.61
N PRO A 17 -11.23 14.59 13.14
CA PRO A 17 -10.19 15.57 12.85
C PRO A 17 -9.36 15.94 14.08
N GLN A 18 -9.96 15.96 15.29
CA GLN A 18 -9.24 16.20 16.53
C GLN A 18 -8.22 15.11 16.88
N VAL A 19 -8.48 13.85 16.48
CA VAL A 19 -7.55 12.73 16.72
C VAL A 19 -6.46 12.74 15.67
N VAL A 20 -6.83 12.86 14.40
CA VAL A 20 -5.89 12.85 13.28
C VAL A 20 -4.98 14.10 13.29
N GLY A 21 -5.51 15.24 13.72
CA GLY A 21 -4.78 16.50 13.87
C GLY A 21 -4.02 16.63 15.20
N ALA A 22 -4.18 15.69 16.14
CA ALA A 22 -3.45 15.76 17.41
C ALA A 22 -1.94 15.65 17.18
N PRO A 23 -1.10 16.45 17.87
CA PRO A 23 0.34 16.29 17.83
C PRO A 23 0.73 14.92 18.36
N LEU A 24 1.79 14.32 17.79
CA LEU A 24 2.19 12.96 18.14
C LEU A 24 2.79 12.83 19.55
N TRP A 25 3.39 13.93 20.04
CA TRP A 25 3.86 14.13 21.40
C TRP A 25 3.84 15.63 21.71
N ASP A 26 4.01 16.01 22.98
CA ASP A 26 3.98 17.42 23.39
C ASP A 26 5.06 18.25 22.67
N GLY A 27 4.63 19.29 21.96
CA GLY A 27 5.50 20.16 21.14
C GLY A 27 5.86 19.60 19.76
N ALA A 28 5.30 18.45 19.35
CA ALA A 28 5.53 17.92 18.00
C ALA A 28 4.91 18.81 16.91
N ALA A 29 5.67 19.10 15.86
CA ALA A 29 5.14 19.70 14.63
C ALA A 29 4.35 18.69 13.78
N VAL A 30 4.51 17.39 14.05
CA VAL A 30 3.91 16.28 13.32
C VAL A 30 2.69 15.77 14.07
N THR A 31 1.60 15.51 13.34
CA THR A 31 0.35 15.00 13.89
C THR A 31 0.21 13.48 13.74
N VAL A 32 -0.73 12.89 14.46
CA VAL A 32 -1.13 11.47 14.34
C VAL A 32 -1.51 11.08 12.90
N GLY A 33 -2.00 12.04 12.11
CA GLY A 33 -2.30 11.84 10.70
C GLY A 33 -1.09 11.48 9.84
N PHE A 34 0.12 11.89 10.23
CA PHE A 34 1.34 11.55 9.49
C PHE A 34 1.64 10.04 9.50
N PRO A 35 1.82 9.37 10.67
CA PRO A 35 2.03 7.93 10.67
C PRO A 35 0.83 7.16 10.10
N LEU A 36 -0.40 7.67 10.27
CA LEU A 36 -1.58 7.10 9.64
C LEU A 36 -1.47 7.09 8.11
N GLY A 37 -1.07 8.22 7.51
CA GLY A 37 -0.84 8.33 6.07
C GLY A 37 0.33 7.47 5.58
N VAL A 38 1.43 7.39 6.34
CA VAL A 38 2.54 6.47 6.06
C VAL A 38 2.06 5.03 6.02
N GLY A 39 1.19 4.63 6.96
CA GLY A 39 0.57 3.30 6.96
C GLY A 39 -0.19 3.00 5.66
N VAL A 40 -0.96 3.96 5.14
CA VAL A 40 -1.67 3.82 3.85
C VAL A 40 -0.69 3.60 2.69
N ILE A 41 0.42 4.35 2.67
CA ILE A 41 1.46 4.22 1.63
C ILE A 41 2.08 2.82 1.68
N LEU A 42 2.46 2.34 2.87
CA LEU A 42 3.04 1.01 3.03
C LEU A 42 2.07 -0.11 2.58
N ILE A 43 0.78 0.01 2.91
CA ILE A 43 -0.25 -0.91 2.44
C ILE A 43 -0.38 -0.88 0.92
N ALA A 44 -0.31 0.30 0.30
CA ALA A 44 -0.34 0.45 -1.16
C ALA A 44 0.82 -0.28 -1.83
N PHE A 45 2.03 -0.12 -1.32
CA PHE A 45 3.20 -0.84 -1.82
C PHE A 45 3.07 -2.35 -1.62
N ALA A 46 2.64 -2.80 -0.45
CA ALA A 46 2.46 -4.22 -0.16
C ALA A 46 1.43 -4.86 -1.11
N LEU A 47 0.28 -4.22 -1.30
CA LEU A 47 -0.77 -4.72 -2.21
C LEU A 47 -0.32 -4.69 -3.66
N THR A 48 0.44 -3.67 -4.07
CA THR A 48 1.04 -3.63 -5.41
C THR A 48 2.05 -4.77 -5.60
N GLY A 49 2.91 -5.01 -4.61
CA GLY A 49 3.87 -6.11 -4.63
C GLY A 49 3.19 -7.48 -4.73
N ILE A 50 2.18 -7.73 -3.89
CA ILE A 50 1.36 -8.96 -3.93
C ILE A 50 0.68 -9.11 -5.29
N TYR A 51 0.09 -8.02 -5.80
CA TYR A 51 -0.56 -8.02 -7.10
C TYR A 51 0.43 -8.37 -8.22
N VAL A 52 1.60 -7.73 -8.25
CA VAL A 52 2.66 -7.98 -9.23
C VAL A 52 3.18 -9.41 -9.14
N GLN A 53 3.48 -9.90 -7.92
CA GLN A 53 3.94 -11.27 -7.71
C GLN A 53 2.91 -12.29 -8.21
N ARG A 54 1.62 -12.04 -7.95
CA ARG A 54 0.54 -12.93 -8.40
C ARG A 54 0.32 -12.86 -9.91
N ALA A 55 0.41 -11.67 -10.51
CA ALA A 55 0.23 -11.47 -11.95
C ALA A 55 1.41 -12.05 -12.75
N ASN A 56 2.64 -11.82 -12.30
CA ASN A 56 3.84 -12.28 -13.00
C ASN A 56 4.05 -13.79 -12.91
N GLY A 57 3.50 -14.48 -11.90
CA GLY A 57 3.62 -15.94 -11.79
C GLY A 57 2.96 -16.75 -12.92
N HIS A 58 2.09 -16.15 -13.76
CA HIS A 58 1.58 -16.78 -14.97
C HIS A 58 2.53 -16.58 -16.16
N TYR A 59 3.00 -15.35 -16.35
CA TYR A 59 3.89 -14.98 -17.46
C TYR A 59 5.32 -15.50 -17.30
N ASP A 60 5.81 -15.62 -16.07
CA ASP A 60 7.15 -16.19 -15.80
C ASP A 60 7.23 -17.67 -16.20
N ARG A 61 6.13 -18.43 -16.07
CA ARG A 61 6.08 -19.82 -16.53
C ARG A 61 6.16 -19.92 -18.04
N LEU A 62 5.28 -19.18 -18.73
CA LEU A 62 5.26 -19.13 -20.20
C LEU A 62 6.62 -18.66 -20.77
N THR A 63 7.22 -17.65 -20.13
CA THR A 63 8.56 -17.17 -20.50
C THR A 63 9.62 -18.25 -20.29
N ARG A 64 9.54 -19.01 -19.20
CA ARG A 64 10.50 -20.09 -18.91
C ARG A 64 10.39 -21.23 -19.93
N ASP A 65 9.17 -21.59 -20.30
CA ASP A 65 8.91 -22.68 -21.26
C ASP A 65 9.44 -22.31 -22.65
N ILE A 66 9.23 -21.06 -23.10
CA ILE A 66 9.80 -20.54 -24.37
C ILE A 66 11.33 -20.57 -24.36
N ILE A 67 11.96 -20.19 -23.23
CA ILE A 67 13.42 -20.23 -23.10
C ILE A 67 13.95 -21.67 -23.10
N GLU A 68 13.21 -22.63 -22.52
CA GLU A 68 13.56 -24.06 -22.56
C GLU A 68 13.47 -24.65 -23.97
N GLU A 69 12.43 -24.31 -24.74
CA GLU A 69 12.27 -24.74 -26.14
C GLU A 69 13.33 -24.15 -27.08
N ALA A 70 13.84 -22.96 -26.77
CA ALA A 70 14.86 -22.28 -27.58
C ALA A 70 16.30 -22.68 -27.24
N LYS A 71 16.53 -23.53 -26.22
CA LYS A 71 17.87 -24.05 -25.92
C LYS A 71 18.27 -25.11 -26.96
N PRO A 72 19.50 -25.03 -27.52
CA PRO A 72 19.98 -25.93 -28.56
C PRO A 72 20.23 -27.36 -28.07
#